data_AF-A0A9E5UQ66-F1
#
_entry.id   AF-A0A9E5UQ66-F1
#
_cell.length_a   1.000
_cell.length_b   1.000
_cell.length_c   1.000
_cell.angle_alpha   90.00
_cell.angle_beta   90.00
_cell.angle_gamma   90.00
#
_symmetry.space_group_name_H-M   'P 1'
#
loop_
_entity.id
_entity.type
_entity.pdbx_description
1 polymer ?
#
loop_
_entity_poly.entity_id
_entity_poly.type
_entity_poly.pdbx_seq_one_letter_code
_entity_poly.pdbx_strand_id
1 'polypeptide(L)'
;MMKKLSVLFVLSILGGLPGYAQSDTLSQEFERFWQEQNQAFLQYEEEQNTAFLKFKRALDQAFAQALRQDWTAYRPEKAPPSPETPKPRQSPSAPPVRPLPQELPTLPPADIQPPPLLPPPPQVLQLPKPAKPVLTSAFSFLENEIRLPDVASFAIPWQDTPSEKAIGDFWEAMSQKPYPVLLQALWQHKEDFQLSDWHFYQLLQKPRKTSIRPSPMRKCFLPGLCSCNLATKPG
;
A
#
# COMPACT_ATOMS: atom_id res chain seq x y z
N MET A 1 -15.32 -97.77 11.71
CA MET A 1 -16.17 -96.74 11.05
C MET A 1 -16.38 -95.61 12.04
N MET A 2 -15.79 -94.44 11.80
CA MET A 2 -16.11 -93.10 12.35
C MET A 2 -14.85 -92.24 12.28
N LYS A 3 -14.69 -91.48 11.19
CA LYS A 3 -13.72 -90.38 11.02
C LYS A 3 -14.11 -89.58 9.77
N LYS A 4 -15.28 -88.95 9.82
CA LYS A 4 -15.74 -87.98 8.79
C LYS A 4 -16.50 -86.85 9.47
N LEU A 5 -15.82 -86.08 10.32
CA LEU A 5 -16.38 -84.83 10.84
C LEU A 5 -15.24 -83.93 11.34
N SER A 6 -14.36 -83.46 10.44
CA SER A 6 -13.32 -82.49 10.83
C SER A 6 -12.77 -81.62 9.71
N VAL A 7 -13.41 -81.56 8.54
CA VAL A 7 -12.85 -80.85 7.36
C VAL A 7 -13.69 -79.64 6.92
N LEU A 8 -14.88 -79.41 7.49
CA LEU A 8 -15.78 -78.33 7.05
C LEU A 8 -15.75 -77.04 7.90
N PHE A 9 -14.76 -76.84 8.77
CA PHE A 9 -14.65 -75.60 9.56
C PHE A 9 -13.39 -74.77 9.33
N VAL A 10 -12.50 -75.19 8.41
CA VAL A 10 -11.24 -74.46 8.11
C VAL A 10 -11.30 -73.69 6.78
N LEU A 11 -12.33 -73.92 5.95
CA LEU A 11 -12.48 -73.26 4.64
C LEU A 11 -13.36 -71.99 4.65
N SER A 12 -13.87 -71.55 5.81
CA SER A 12 -14.65 -70.31 5.94
C SER A 12 -13.88 -69.12 6.53
N ILE A 13 -12.57 -69.24 6.80
CA ILE A 13 -11.74 -68.13 7.34
C ILE A 13 -10.82 -67.48 6.27
N LEU A 14 -10.78 -68.01 5.04
CA LEU A 14 -10.03 -67.41 3.91
C LEU A 14 -10.87 -66.48 3.02
N GLY A 15 -12.03 -66.01 3.49
CA GLY A 15 -12.90 -65.07 2.78
C GLY A 15 -12.88 -63.63 3.34
N GLY A 16 -11.86 -63.27 4.13
CA GLY A 16 -11.71 -61.96 4.74
C GLY A 16 -11.25 -60.88 3.76
N LEU A 17 -12.23 -60.15 3.20
CA LEU A 17 -12.19 -58.74 2.77
C LEU A 17 -11.12 -58.31 1.73
N PRO A 18 -11.49 -58.14 0.45
CA PRO A 18 -10.75 -57.26 -0.47
C PRO A 18 -11.09 -55.78 -0.15
N GLY A 19 -10.76 -55.32 1.07
CA GLY A 19 -11.10 -53.97 1.54
C GLY A 19 -9.95 -52.96 1.51
N TYR A 20 -8.70 -53.42 1.41
CA TYR A 20 -7.52 -52.55 1.61
C TYR A 20 -6.86 -52.06 0.31
N ALA A 21 -7.20 -52.62 -0.86
CA ALA A 21 -6.67 -52.12 -2.13
C ALA A 21 -7.38 -50.83 -2.62
N GLN A 22 -8.57 -50.54 -2.09
CA GLN A 22 -9.32 -49.33 -2.44
C GLN A 22 -8.85 -48.09 -1.65
N SER A 23 -8.23 -48.26 -0.48
CA SER A 23 -7.77 -47.11 0.32
C SER A 23 -6.52 -46.45 -0.27
N ASP A 24 -5.60 -47.23 -0.82
CA ASP A 24 -4.35 -46.72 -1.39
C ASP A 24 -4.55 -46.03 -2.75
N THR A 25 -5.59 -46.45 -3.49
CA THR A 25 -5.99 -45.79 -4.74
C THR A 25 -6.74 -44.49 -4.48
N LEU A 26 -7.64 -44.47 -3.49
CA LEU A 26 -8.33 -43.25 -3.03
C LEU A 26 -7.37 -42.20 -2.47
N SER A 27 -6.37 -42.59 -1.68
CA SER A 27 -5.38 -41.66 -1.14
C SER A 27 -4.53 -41.02 -2.24
N GLN A 28 -4.06 -41.80 -3.21
CA GLN A 28 -3.32 -41.30 -4.37
C GLN A 28 -4.15 -40.39 -5.28
N GLU A 29 -5.43 -40.71 -5.50
CA GLU A 29 -6.35 -39.86 -6.26
C GLU A 29 -6.63 -38.53 -5.54
N PHE A 30 -6.81 -38.58 -4.22
CA PHE A 30 -6.99 -37.40 -3.38
C PHE A 30 -5.76 -36.50 -3.38
N GLU A 31 -4.56 -37.07 -3.23
CA GLU A 31 -3.29 -36.32 -3.29
C GLU A 31 -3.10 -35.66 -4.65
N ARG A 32 -3.40 -36.36 -5.75
CA ARG A 32 -3.32 -35.80 -7.10
C ARG A 32 -4.30 -34.64 -7.28
N PHE A 33 -5.56 -34.81 -6.86
CA PHE A 33 -6.55 -33.74 -6.89
C PHE A 33 -6.08 -32.50 -6.11
N TRP A 34 -5.55 -32.69 -4.90
CA TRP A 34 -5.01 -31.58 -4.10
C TRP A 34 -3.83 -30.89 -4.77
N GLN A 35 -2.91 -31.65 -5.36
CA GLN A 35 -1.78 -31.09 -6.08
C GLN A 35 -2.24 -30.27 -7.29
N GLU A 36 -3.18 -30.79 -8.08
CA GLU A 36 -3.76 -30.08 -9.23
C GLU A 36 -4.47 -28.79 -8.80
N GLN A 37 -5.30 -28.84 -7.76
CA GLN A 37 -5.97 -27.65 -7.23
C GLN A 37 -4.98 -26.61 -6.69
N ASN A 38 -3.96 -27.04 -5.95
CA ASN A 38 -2.94 -26.15 -5.42
C ASN A 38 -2.09 -25.53 -6.54
N GLN A 39 -1.72 -26.31 -7.56
CA GLN A 39 -1.01 -25.78 -8.73
C GLN A 39 -1.87 -24.78 -9.51
N ALA A 40 -3.15 -25.08 -9.75
CA ALA A 40 -4.08 -24.17 -10.41
C ALA A 40 -4.25 -22.86 -9.61
N PHE A 41 -4.34 -22.95 -8.29
CA PHE A 41 -4.42 -21.79 -7.41
C PHE A 41 -3.15 -20.92 -7.49
N LEU A 42 -1.97 -21.53 -7.40
CA LEU A 42 -0.69 -20.81 -7.48
C LEU A 42 -0.50 -20.15 -8.86
N GLN A 43 -0.87 -20.84 -9.94
CA GLN A 43 -0.85 -20.27 -11.30
C GLN A 43 -1.79 -19.08 -11.41
N TYR A 44 -3.02 -19.20 -10.91
CA TYR A 44 -3.97 -18.10 -10.88
C TYR A 44 -3.42 -16.91 -10.09
N GLU A 45 -2.85 -17.14 -8.91
CA GLU A 45 -2.22 -16.10 -8.09
C GLU A 45 -1.08 -15.39 -8.84
N GLU A 46 -0.19 -16.15 -9.49
CA GLU A 46 0.91 -15.61 -10.28
C GLU A 46 0.41 -14.79 -11.48
N GLU A 47 -0.60 -15.28 -12.19
CA GLU A 47 -1.24 -14.59 -13.31
C GLU A 47 -1.87 -13.27 -12.88
N GLN A 48 -2.63 -13.27 -11.77
CA GLN A 48 -3.25 -12.06 -11.23
C GLN A 48 -2.19 -11.04 -10.79
N ASN A 49 -1.17 -11.50 -10.06
CA ASN A 49 -0.07 -10.63 -9.64
C ASN A 49 0.69 -10.04 -10.85
N THR A 50 0.97 -10.85 -11.86
CA THR A 50 1.64 -10.41 -13.07
C THR A 50 0.80 -9.42 -13.86
N ALA A 51 -0.50 -9.70 -14.04
CA ALA A 51 -1.44 -8.80 -14.70
C ALA A 51 -1.54 -7.45 -13.98
N PHE A 52 -1.66 -7.48 -12.65
CA PHE A 52 -1.69 -6.28 -11.82
C PHE A 52 -0.40 -5.46 -11.93
N LEU A 53 0.77 -6.10 -11.83
CA LEU A 53 2.05 -5.41 -11.96
C LEU A 53 2.23 -4.79 -13.35
N LYS A 54 1.77 -5.47 -14.40
CA LYS A 54 1.78 -4.92 -15.78
C LYS A 54 0.88 -3.70 -15.89
N PHE A 55 -0.33 -3.77 -15.34
CA PHE A 55 -1.27 -2.65 -15.30
C PHE A 55 -0.70 -1.45 -14.53
N LYS A 56 -0.14 -1.68 -13.33
CA LYS A 56 0.50 -0.64 -12.51
C LYS A 56 1.62 0.06 -13.27
N ARG A 57 2.54 -0.71 -13.87
CA ARG A 57 3.65 -0.15 -14.66
C ARG A 57 3.16 0.70 -15.83
N ALA A 58 2.13 0.25 -16.53
CA ALA A 58 1.55 1.00 -17.64
C ALA A 58 0.96 2.35 -17.18
N LEU A 59 0.24 2.36 -16.05
CA LEU A 59 -0.27 3.60 -15.45
C LEU A 59 0.85 4.54 -15.02
N ASP A 60 1.85 4.02 -14.31
CA ASP A 60 2.99 4.83 -13.85
C ASP A 60 3.73 5.48 -15.01
N GLN A 61 3.94 4.74 -16.11
CA GLN A 61 4.55 5.26 -17.33
C GLN A 61 3.67 6.31 -18.02
N ALA A 62 2.38 6.03 -18.20
CA ALA A 62 1.45 6.98 -18.81
C ALA A 62 1.37 8.29 -18.00
N PHE A 63 1.36 8.19 -16.67
CA PHE A 63 1.34 9.35 -15.80
C PHE A 63 2.67 10.13 -15.86
N ALA A 64 3.81 9.44 -15.84
CA ALA A 64 5.11 10.09 -16.04
C ALA A 64 5.18 10.82 -17.39
N GLN A 65 4.63 10.24 -18.46
CA GLN A 65 4.55 10.88 -19.77
C GLN A 65 3.64 12.12 -19.74
N ALA A 66 2.48 12.06 -19.09
CA ALA A 66 1.60 13.20 -18.92
C ALA A 66 2.27 14.35 -18.15
N LEU A 67 3.04 14.02 -17.09
CA LEU A 67 3.79 15.02 -16.32
C LEU A 67 4.88 15.73 -17.15
N ARG A 68 5.42 15.10 -18.19
CA ARG A 68 6.44 15.69 -19.08
C ARG A 68 5.86 16.61 -20.15
N GLN A 69 4.55 16.58 -20.37
CA GLN A 69 3.90 17.47 -21.34
C GLN A 69 3.91 18.90 -20.83
N ASP A 70 3.80 19.87 -21.75
CA ASP A 70 3.79 21.29 -21.40
C ASP A 70 2.53 21.63 -20.59
N TRP A 71 2.72 22.27 -19.44
CA TRP A 71 1.62 22.69 -18.59
C TRP A 71 1.21 24.12 -18.95
N THR A 72 -0.11 24.36 -19.04
CA THR A 72 -0.59 25.72 -19.19
C THR A 72 -0.50 26.45 -17.86
N ALA A 73 0.00 27.69 -17.88
CA ALA A 73 0.08 28.50 -16.68
C ALA A 73 -1.34 28.70 -16.12
N TYR A 74 -1.60 28.16 -14.93
CA TYR A 74 -2.84 28.41 -14.21
C TYR A 74 -2.91 29.89 -13.86
N ARG A 75 -3.89 30.59 -14.44
CA ARG A 75 -4.23 31.96 -14.06
C ARG A 75 -5.40 31.90 -13.10
N PRO A 76 -5.21 32.16 -11.79
CA PRO A 76 -6.35 32.28 -10.89
C PRO A 76 -7.24 33.42 -11.42
N GLU A 77 -8.54 33.18 -11.47
CA GLU A 77 -9.49 34.24 -11.78
C GLU A 77 -9.31 35.36 -10.76
N LYS A 78 -9.36 36.60 -11.25
CA LYS A 78 -9.23 37.77 -10.38
C LYS A 78 -10.41 37.74 -9.42
N ALA A 79 -10.12 37.76 -8.11
CA ALA A 79 -11.16 37.91 -7.11
C ALA A 79 -12.02 39.13 -7.47
N PRO A 80 -13.37 39.04 -7.35
CA PRO A 80 -14.22 40.19 -7.57
C PRO A 80 -13.74 41.35 -6.70
N PRO A 81 -13.76 42.60 -7.21
CA PRO A 81 -13.32 43.75 -6.44
C PRO A 81 -14.10 43.79 -5.13
N SER A 82 -13.39 44.09 -4.04
CA SER A 82 -14.05 44.35 -2.77
C SER A 82 -15.05 45.48 -2.99
N PRO A 83 -16.32 45.35 -2.54
CA PRO A 83 -17.32 46.39 -2.73
C PRO A 83 -16.79 47.71 -2.17
N GLU A 84 -16.84 48.78 -2.96
CA GLU A 84 -16.35 50.12 -2.58
C GLU A 84 -17.15 50.70 -1.42
N THR A 85 -18.42 50.30 -1.30
CA THR A 85 -19.27 50.66 -0.18
C THR A 85 -18.89 49.79 1.03
N PRO A 86 -18.52 50.40 2.18
CA PRO A 86 -18.38 49.64 3.41
C PRO A 86 -19.69 48.90 3.66
N LYS A 87 -19.59 47.63 4.10
CA LYS A 87 -20.77 46.88 4.54
C LYS A 87 -21.55 47.76 5.52
N PRO A 88 -22.89 47.88 5.38
CA PRO A 88 -23.70 48.63 6.33
C PRO A 88 -23.33 48.25 7.77
N ARG A 89 -23.04 49.25 8.61
CA ARG A 89 -22.66 49.01 10.02
C ARG A 89 -23.76 48.31 10.80
N GLN A 90 -25.00 48.48 10.37
CA GLN A 90 -26.17 47.83 10.93
C GLN A 90 -26.65 46.78 9.94
N SER A 91 -26.85 45.56 10.43
CA SER A 91 -27.63 44.58 9.68
C SER A 91 -29.02 45.17 9.42
N PRO A 92 -29.60 44.97 8.22
CA PRO A 92 -30.99 45.34 8.00
C PRO A 92 -31.85 44.71 9.09
N SER A 93 -32.77 45.49 9.65
CA SER A 93 -33.74 44.96 10.61
C SER A 93 -34.55 43.88 9.91
N ALA A 94 -34.60 42.69 10.51
CA ALA A 94 -35.41 41.61 9.98
C ALA A 94 -36.87 42.11 9.90
N PRO A 95 -37.59 41.87 8.79
CA PRO A 95 -39.03 42.10 8.78
C PRO A 95 -39.66 41.34 9.95
N PRO A 96 -40.77 41.84 10.53
CA PRO A 96 -41.45 41.15 11.61
C PRO A 96 -41.66 39.70 11.19
N VAL A 97 -41.29 38.77 12.07
CA VAL A 97 -41.40 37.33 11.84
C VAL A 97 -42.79 37.07 11.30
N ARG A 98 -42.88 36.70 10.02
CA ARG A 98 -44.15 36.18 9.50
C ARG A 98 -44.50 34.99 10.37
N PRO A 99 -45.76 34.83 10.81
CA PRO A 99 -46.17 33.58 11.42
C PRO A 99 -45.70 32.46 10.51
N LEU A 100 -45.00 31.48 11.09
CA LEU A 100 -44.52 30.33 10.33
C LEU A 100 -45.69 29.81 9.48
N PRO A 101 -45.50 29.57 8.18
CA PRO A 101 -46.48 28.84 7.40
C PRO A 101 -46.89 27.60 8.18
N GLN A 102 -48.20 27.35 8.28
CA GLN A 102 -48.73 26.12 8.86
C GLN A 102 -47.96 24.93 8.26
N GLU A 103 -47.66 23.95 9.12
CA GLU A 103 -46.88 22.76 8.77
C GLU A 103 -47.31 22.23 7.40
N LEU A 104 -46.32 22.04 6.51
CA LEU A 104 -46.57 21.40 5.22
C LEU A 104 -47.27 20.05 5.47
N PRO A 105 -48.26 19.68 4.65
CA PRO A 105 -48.86 18.36 4.73
C PRO A 105 -47.73 17.32 4.65
N THR A 106 -47.66 16.46 5.66
CA THR A 106 -46.72 15.36 5.72
C THR A 106 -46.93 14.49 4.49
N LEU A 107 -45.96 14.51 3.58
CA LEU A 107 -45.95 13.57 2.46
C LEU A 107 -45.90 12.16 3.05
N PRO A 108 -46.74 11.22 2.56
CA PRO A 108 -46.61 9.83 2.97
C PRO A 108 -45.18 9.35 2.67
N PRO A 109 -44.59 8.49 3.52
CA PRO A 109 -43.25 7.97 3.28
C PRO A 109 -43.18 7.39 1.88
N ALA A 110 -42.30 7.94 1.04
CA ALA A 110 -41.98 7.31 -0.22
C ALA A 110 -41.43 5.93 0.10
N ASP A 111 -41.94 4.91 -0.61
CA ASP A 111 -41.41 3.55 -0.53
C ASP A 111 -40.02 3.55 -1.18
N ILE A 112 -39.01 3.90 -0.37
CA ILE A 112 -37.61 3.90 -0.79
C ILE A 112 -37.20 2.44 -0.82
N GLN A 113 -37.19 1.84 -2.01
CA GLN A 113 -36.52 0.56 -2.20
C GLN A 113 -35.06 0.72 -1.76
N PRO A 114 -34.56 -0.17 -0.89
CA PRO A 114 -33.17 -0.11 -0.47
C PRO A 114 -32.29 -0.18 -1.73
N PRO A 115 -31.29 0.70 -1.85
CA PRO A 115 -30.38 0.68 -2.99
C PRO A 115 -29.75 -0.71 -3.11
N PRO A 116 -29.43 -1.16 -4.33
CA PRO A 116 -28.75 -2.42 -4.53
C PRO A 116 -27.51 -2.47 -3.63
N LEU A 117 -27.33 -3.58 -2.90
CA LEU A 117 -26.13 -3.80 -2.10
C LEU A 117 -24.93 -3.64 -3.04
N LEU A 118 -24.12 -2.61 -2.80
CA LEU A 118 -22.83 -2.48 -3.47
C LEU A 118 -22.03 -3.75 -3.19
N PRO A 119 -21.30 -4.30 -4.18
CA PRO A 119 -20.37 -5.37 -3.91
C PRO A 119 -19.42 -4.92 -2.79
N PRO A 120 -19.02 -5.83 -1.88
CA PRO A 120 -18.08 -5.49 -0.83
C PRO A 120 -16.84 -4.87 -1.48
N PRO A 121 -16.28 -3.80 -0.88
CA PRO A 121 -15.08 -3.17 -1.41
C PRO A 121 -14.02 -4.24 -1.65
N PRO A 122 -13.28 -4.17 -2.77
CA PRO A 122 -12.23 -5.14 -3.05
C PRO A 122 -11.33 -5.21 -1.82
N GLN A 123 -11.12 -6.42 -1.30
CA GLN A 123 -10.21 -6.66 -0.19
C GLN A 123 -8.87 -6.00 -0.56
N VAL A 124 -8.40 -5.11 0.31
CA VAL A 124 -7.12 -4.44 0.10
C VAL A 124 -6.08 -5.53 -0.07
N LEU A 125 -5.51 -5.63 -1.27
CA LEU A 125 -4.52 -6.65 -1.60
C LEU A 125 -3.43 -6.57 -0.54
N GLN A 126 -3.25 -7.63 0.25
CA GLN A 126 -2.12 -7.70 1.16
C GLN A 126 -0.88 -7.78 0.28
N LEU A 127 -0.05 -6.74 0.32
CA LEU A 127 1.21 -6.73 -0.41
C LEU A 127 2.01 -7.98 -0.03
N PRO A 128 2.64 -8.67 -1.00
CA PRO A 128 3.40 -9.87 -0.74
C PRO A 128 4.42 -9.61 0.36
N LYS A 129 4.37 -10.43 1.41
CA LYS A 129 5.30 -10.36 2.54
C LYS A 129 6.72 -10.54 2.00
N PRO A 130 7.65 -9.59 2.23
CA PRO A 130 8.98 -9.67 1.64
C PRO A 130 9.71 -10.95 2.09
N ALA A 131 10.23 -11.71 1.12
CA ALA A 131 10.78 -13.06 1.33
C ALA A 131 12.22 -13.10 1.90
N LYS A 132 12.84 -11.95 2.21
CA LYS A 132 14.24 -11.88 2.70
C LYS A 132 14.40 -10.77 3.74
N PRO A 133 15.32 -10.92 4.72
CA PRO A 133 15.60 -9.88 5.69
C PRO A 133 16.16 -8.66 4.95
N VAL A 134 15.35 -7.61 4.87
CA VAL A 134 15.73 -6.37 4.22
C VAL A 134 16.76 -5.68 5.11
N LEU A 135 17.91 -5.31 4.54
CA LEU A 135 18.89 -4.44 5.20
C LEU A 135 18.12 -3.28 5.86
N THR A 136 18.27 -3.15 7.18
CA THR A 136 17.33 -2.35 7.98
C THR A 136 18.01 -1.07 8.43
N SER A 137 17.41 0.07 8.14
CA SER A 137 17.77 1.34 8.77
C SER A 137 16.96 1.53 10.04
N ALA A 138 17.64 1.88 11.13
CA ALA A 138 17.01 2.10 12.43
C ALA A 138 17.10 3.57 12.84
N PHE A 139 16.03 4.10 13.43
CA PHE A 139 16.00 5.44 14.02
C PHE A 139 14.98 5.50 15.16
N SER A 140 15.20 6.42 16.10
CA SER A 140 14.28 6.63 17.22
C SER A 140 13.11 7.55 16.85
N PHE A 141 11.91 7.18 17.25
CA PHE A 141 10.68 7.94 17.10
C PHE A 141 9.76 7.71 18.30
N LEU A 142 9.35 8.79 18.98
CA LEU A 142 8.53 8.73 20.21
C LEU A 142 9.08 7.71 21.22
N GLU A 143 10.39 7.77 21.49
CA GLU A 143 11.11 6.87 22.41
C GLU A 143 11.18 5.40 21.99
N ASN A 144 10.57 5.03 20.86
CA ASN A 144 10.63 3.70 20.29
C ASN A 144 11.66 3.63 19.15
N GLU A 145 12.30 2.48 18.97
CA GLU A 145 13.19 2.23 17.83
C GLU A 145 12.36 1.71 16.65
N ILE A 146 12.34 2.47 15.55
CA ILE A 146 11.67 2.07 14.32
C ILE A 146 12.70 1.51 13.35
N ARG A 147 12.37 0.35 12.82
CA ARG A 147 13.16 -0.40 11.84
C ARG A 147 12.44 -0.40 10.51
N LEU A 148 13.06 0.21 9.50
CA LEU A 148 12.53 0.25 8.14
C LEU A 148 13.46 -0.47 7.16
N PRO A 149 12.88 -1.09 6.10
CA PRO A 149 13.61 -1.47 4.88
C PRO A 149 14.57 -0.38 4.43
N ASP A 150 15.73 -0.73 3.88
CA ASP A 150 16.80 0.19 3.49
C ASP A 150 16.27 1.43 2.74
N VAL A 151 16.20 2.54 3.47
CA VAL A 151 15.71 3.82 2.97
C VAL A 151 16.70 4.49 2.02
N ALA A 152 17.99 4.13 2.06
CA ALA A 152 19.01 4.72 1.19
C ALA A 152 18.79 4.31 -0.26
N SER A 153 18.34 3.07 -0.50
CA SER A 153 17.96 2.58 -1.84
C SER A 153 16.82 3.38 -2.50
N PHE A 154 16.03 4.12 -1.70
CA PHE A 154 14.92 4.97 -2.13
C PHE A 154 15.31 6.42 -2.39
N ALA A 155 16.56 6.82 -2.13
CA ALA A 155 17.02 8.16 -2.47
C ALA A 155 17.02 8.34 -4.00
N ILE A 156 16.30 9.36 -4.46
CA ILE A 156 16.24 9.75 -5.87
C ILE A 156 16.80 11.17 -5.96
N PRO A 157 17.83 11.41 -6.77
CA PRO A 157 18.37 12.74 -6.94
C PRO A 157 17.29 13.66 -7.54
N TRP A 158 17.18 14.86 -7.02
CA TRP A 158 16.26 15.88 -7.48
C TRP A 158 17.03 17.06 -8.09
N GLN A 159 16.50 17.65 -9.15
CA GLN A 159 17.06 18.85 -9.77
C GLN A 159 16.49 20.10 -9.07
N ASP A 160 17.34 21.03 -8.65
CA ASP A 160 16.90 22.19 -7.86
C ASP A 160 15.89 23.11 -8.58
N THR A 161 15.84 23.06 -9.92
CA THR A 161 14.85 23.80 -10.72
C THR A 161 13.75 22.84 -11.19
N PRO A 162 12.51 22.99 -10.70
CA PRO A 162 11.38 22.21 -11.18
C PRO A 162 11.08 22.54 -12.64
N SER A 163 10.93 21.50 -13.46
CA SER A 163 10.37 21.56 -14.82
C SER A 163 9.45 20.37 -15.02
N GLU A 164 8.56 20.43 -16.00
CA GLU A 164 7.65 19.35 -16.41
C GLU A 164 8.44 18.05 -16.62
N LYS A 165 9.55 18.15 -17.36
CA LYS A 165 10.47 17.05 -17.57
C LYS A 165 11.07 16.53 -16.26
N ALA A 166 11.56 17.41 -15.38
CA ALA A 166 12.17 16.99 -14.12
C ALA A 166 11.17 16.30 -13.18
N ILE A 167 9.92 16.77 -13.14
CA ILE A 167 8.84 16.18 -12.35
C ILE A 167 8.46 14.79 -12.90
N GLY A 168 8.31 14.66 -14.23
CA GLY A 168 8.02 13.37 -14.86
C GLY A 168 9.15 12.35 -14.70
N ASP A 169 10.41 12.77 -14.85
CA ASP A 169 11.57 11.90 -14.65
C ASP A 169 11.70 11.41 -13.21
N PHE A 170 11.42 12.30 -12.25
CA PHE A 170 11.41 11.93 -10.83
C PHE A 170 10.29 10.95 -10.49
N TRP A 171 9.08 11.16 -11.03
CA TRP A 171 7.97 10.22 -10.85
C TRP A 171 8.32 8.84 -11.40
N GLU A 172 8.86 8.78 -12.61
CA GLU A 172 9.28 7.52 -13.23
C GLU A 172 10.35 6.82 -12.38
N ALA A 173 11.39 7.55 -11.96
CA ALA A 173 12.43 7.01 -11.09
C ALA A 173 11.88 6.49 -9.75
N MET A 174 10.84 7.13 -9.20
CA MET A 174 10.19 6.71 -7.97
C MET A 174 9.34 5.47 -8.16
N SER A 175 8.55 5.42 -9.22
CA SER A 175 7.62 4.32 -9.52
C SER A 175 8.32 2.95 -9.71
N GLN A 176 9.60 2.97 -10.11
CA GLN A 176 10.43 1.79 -10.32
C GLN A 176 11.05 1.25 -9.01
N LYS A 177 11.02 2.01 -7.91
CA LYS A 177 11.57 1.56 -6.63
C LYS A 177 10.64 0.53 -5.96
N PRO A 178 11.16 -0.36 -5.11
CA PRO A 178 10.36 -1.32 -4.35
C PRO A 178 9.62 -0.66 -3.16
N TYR A 179 8.96 0.47 -3.39
CA TYR A 179 8.28 1.27 -2.35
C TYR A 179 7.11 0.54 -1.67
N PRO A 180 6.43 -0.46 -2.27
CA PRO A 180 5.38 -1.22 -1.59
C PRO A 180 5.88 -1.83 -0.26
N VAL A 181 7.10 -2.36 -0.23
CA VAL A 181 7.70 -2.95 0.98
C VAL A 181 7.91 -1.90 2.07
N LEU A 182 8.35 -0.71 1.69
CA LEU A 182 8.51 0.42 2.61
C LEU A 182 7.16 0.89 3.16
N LEU A 183 6.16 1.04 2.30
CA LEU A 183 4.81 1.46 2.70
C LEU A 183 4.18 0.42 3.63
N GLN A 184 4.32 -0.87 3.35
CA GLN A 184 3.83 -1.94 4.21
C GLN A 184 4.47 -1.88 5.60
N ALA A 185 5.79 -1.70 5.67
CA ALA A 185 6.48 -1.56 6.95
C ALA A 185 6.01 -0.31 7.72
N LEU A 186 5.84 0.83 7.04
CA LEU A 186 5.32 2.05 7.66
C LEU A 186 3.89 1.87 8.17
N TRP A 187 3.04 1.18 7.42
CA TRP A 187 1.68 0.86 7.85
C TRP A 187 1.65 -0.07 9.06
N GLN A 188 2.50 -1.10 9.07
CA GLN A 188 2.65 -1.97 10.24
C GLN A 188 3.00 -1.16 11.49
N HIS A 189 3.98 -0.25 11.39
CA HIS A 189 4.32 0.64 12.51
C HIS A 189 3.17 1.58 12.92
N LYS A 190 2.33 2.03 11.97
CA LYS A 190 1.13 2.82 12.30
C LYS A 190 0.16 2.01 13.16
N GLU A 191 -0.10 0.77 12.79
CA GLU A 191 -1.03 -0.11 13.50
C GLU A 191 -0.45 -0.56 14.85
N ASP A 192 0.80 -1.02 14.87
CA ASP A 192 1.47 -1.55 16.08
C ASP A 192 1.56 -0.50 17.20
N PHE A 193 1.82 0.76 16.83
CA PHE A 193 1.90 1.87 17.79
C PHE A 193 0.61 2.70 17.89
N GLN A 194 -0.47 2.28 17.20
CA GLN A 194 -1.75 2.99 17.13
C GLN A 194 -1.57 4.49 16.84
N LEU A 195 -0.71 4.81 15.86
CA LEU A 195 -0.37 6.20 15.56
C LEU A 195 -1.56 6.92 14.95
N SER A 196 -1.98 8.01 15.61
CA SER A 196 -2.87 9.00 14.99
C SER A 196 -2.28 9.51 13.68
N ASP A 197 -3.11 10.03 12.78
CA ASP A 197 -2.66 10.51 11.46
C ASP A 197 -1.58 11.59 11.55
N TRP A 198 -1.64 12.44 12.57
CA TRP A 198 -0.59 13.44 12.82
C TRP A 198 0.77 12.81 13.15
N HIS A 199 0.80 11.87 14.10
CA HIS A 199 2.03 11.14 14.46
C HIS A 199 2.55 10.29 13.29
N PHE A 200 1.65 9.68 12.50
CA PHE A 200 2.03 8.97 11.29
C PHE A 200 2.67 9.92 10.25
N TYR A 201 2.11 11.10 10.04
CA TYR A 201 2.73 12.13 9.19
C TYR A 201 4.13 12.54 9.70
N GLN A 202 4.31 12.69 11.01
CA GLN A 202 5.63 12.98 11.58
C GLN A 202 6.63 11.83 11.36
N LEU A 203 6.17 10.58 11.44
CA LEU A 203 6.97 9.39 11.13
C LEU A 203 7.46 9.43 9.67
N LEU A 204 6.57 9.72 8.71
CA LEU A 204 6.92 9.81 7.28
C LEU A 204 8.01 10.85 6.98
N GLN A 205 8.13 11.91 7.80
CA GLN A 205 9.14 12.94 7.62
C GLN A 205 10.54 12.55 8.15
N LYS A 206 10.65 11.58 9.06
CA LYS A 206 11.92 11.21 9.71
C LYS A 206 12.93 10.56 8.75
N PRO A 207 12.57 9.56 7.91
CA PRO A 207 13.48 8.94 6.93
C PRO A 207 14.12 9.96 5.97
N ARG A 208 13.38 11.03 5.65
CA ARG A 208 13.85 12.11 4.79
C ARG A 208 15.01 12.89 5.40
N LYS A 209 14.99 13.16 6.71
CA LYS A 209 16.00 13.99 7.38
C LYS A 209 17.33 13.27 7.63
N THR A 210 17.32 11.94 7.70
CA THR A 210 18.53 11.12 7.83
C THR A 210 19.20 10.86 6.48
N SER A 211 18.43 10.75 5.40
CA SER A 211 18.92 10.56 4.03
C SER A 211 19.38 11.86 3.37
N ILE A 212 18.73 13.00 3.64
CA ILE A 212 19.16 14.32 3.20
C ILE A 212 20.19 14.88 4.20
N ARG A 213 21.39 14.29 4.22
CA ARG A 213 22.57 15.13 4.44
C ARG A 213 23.04 15.52 3.05
N PRO A 214 23.03 16.82 2.68
CA PRO A 214 23.81 17.22 1.51
C PRO A 214 25.24 16.75 1.81
N SER A 215 25.78 15.91 0.93
CA SER A 215 27.23 15.73 0.85
C SER A 215 27.82 17.14 0.89
N PRO A 216 28.80 17.46 1.76
CA PRO A 216 29.37 18.78 1.77
C PRO A 216 30.01 18.97 0.40
N MET A 217 29.26 19.59 -0.52
CA MET A 217 29.83 20.25 -1.67
C MET A 217 30.90 21.14 -1.06
N ARG A 218 32.15 20.81 -1.35
CA ARG A 218 33.31 21.65 -1.11
C ARG A 218 33.06 22.95 -1.89
N LYS A 219 32.30 23.86 -1.30
CA LYS A 219 32.31 25.27 -1.69
C LYS A 219 33.59 25.84 -1.08
N CYS A 220 34.71 25.54 -1.72
CA CYS A 220 35.88 26.40 -1.64
C CYS A 220 35.52 27.67 -2.40
N PHE A 221 34.79 28.57 -1.75
CA PHE A 221 34.50 29.91 -2.27
C PHE A 221 35.15 30.92 -1.34
N LEU A 222 36.49 30.98 -1.43
CA LEU A 222 37.38 32.07 -1.04
C LEU A 222 38.83 31.59 -1.31
N PRO A 223 39.65 32.32 -2.09
CA PRO A 223 41.02 31.92 -2.31
C PRO A 223 41.82 32.25 -1.03
N GLY A 224 42.47 31.22 -0.48
CA GLY A 224 43.61 31.44 0.39
C GLY A 224 43.38 31.29 1.89
N LEU A 225 42.78 30.19 2.36
CA LEU A 225 43.01 29.65 3.71
C LEU A 225 42.57 28.17 3.78
N CYS A 226 43.36 27.29 3.15
CA CYS A 226 43.35 25.86 3.45
C CYS A 226 44.73 25.46 3.98
N SER A 227 44.91 25.55 5.28
CA SER A 227 45.92 24.78 6.01
C SER A 227 45.18 23.80 6.91
N CYS A 228 44.94 22.58 6.42
CA CYS A 228 44.69 21.44 7.27
C CYS A 228 45.97 20.60 7.31
N ASN A 229 46.79 20.86 8.33
CA ASN A 229 47.91 19.99 8.67
C ASN A 229 47.37 18.59 9.00
N LEU A 230 47.81 17.60 8.23
CA LEU A 230 47.77 16.19 8.58
C LEU A 230 48.65 15.99 9.82
N ALA A 231 48.04 15.95 11.00
CA ALA A 231 48.72 15.49 12.20
C ALA A 231 48.74 13.95 12.20
N THR A 232 49.89 13.44 11.79
CA THR A 232 50.36 12.07 11.97
C THR A 232 50.36 11.64 13.43
N LYS A 233 49.93 10.40 13.67
CA LYS A 233 50.17 9.62 14.90
C LYS A 233 51.69 9.56 15.20
N PRO A 234 52.11 9.53 16.49
CA PRO A 234 52.84 8.34 16.94
C PRO A 234 52.62 7.98 18.42
N GLY A 235 52.88 6.70 18.76
CA GLY A 235 52.89 6.14 20.12
C GLY A 235 51.94 4.96 20.27
#